data_AF-C7TNV0-F1
#
_entry.id   AF-C7TNV0-F1
#
_cell.length_a   1.000
_cell.length_b   1.000
_cell.length_c   1.000
_cell.angle_alpha   90.00
_cell.angle_beta   90.00
_cell.angle_gamma   90.00
#
_symmetry.space_group_name_H-M   'P 1'
#
loop_
_entity.id
_entity.type
_entity.pdbx_description
1 polymer ?
#
loop_
_entity_poly.entity_id
_entity_poly.type
_entity_poly.pdbx_seq_one_letter_code
_entity_poly.pdbx_strand_id
1 'polypeptide(L)'
;MLRENEDGLVTTMCRRIVERKTEDKWKWLDEQGQLLDEKNQRTWKGELDTVLRDGPGEAKHWSRTVECLPSGDARFQDVSRQYSNNYVVESIVRNY
;
A
#
# COMPACT_ATOMS: atom_id res chain seq x y z
N MET A 1 8.88 19.78 13.50
CA MET A 1 8.31 20.63 14.57
C MET A 1 6.81 20.47 14.51
N LEU A 2 6.19 19.91 15.54
CA LEU A 2 4.73 19.86 15.68
C LEU A 2 4.29 21.28 16.09
N ARG A 3 3.38 21.90 15.33
CA ARG A 3 2.77 23.17 15.74
C ARG A 3 1.77 22.85 16.83
N GLU A 4 1.99 23.35 18.03
CA GLU A 4 0.97 23.38 19.07
C GLU A 4 -0.14 24.33 18.59
N ASN A 5 -1.32 23.80 18.33
CA ASN A 5 -2.51 24.63 18.18
C ASN A 5 -2.96 25.04 19.60
N GLU A 6 -3.51 26.26 19.70
CA GLU A 6 -3.79 27.00 20.96
C GLU A 6 -4.72 26.29 21.96
N ASP A 7 -5.26 25.10 21.61
CA ASP A 7 -6.16 24.28 22.41
C ASP A 7 -5.47 23.09 23.15
N GLY A 8 -4.14 22.96 23.07
CA GLY A 8 -3.40 21.85 23.71
C GLY A 8 -3.57 20.49 23.02
N LEU A 9 -4.23 20.46 21.85
CA LEU A 9 -4.42 19.26 21.03
C LEU A 9 -3.20 19.02 20.14
N VAL A 10 -2.48 17.93 20.38
CA VAL A 10 -1.33 17.51 19.56
C VAL A 10 -1.83 16.71 18.36
N THR A 11 -1.84 17.33 17.18
CA THR A 11 -2.04 16.60 15.94
C THR A 11 -0.87 15.65 15.70
N THR A 12 -1.15 14.34 15.63
CA THR A 12 -0.11 13.32 15.38
C THR A 12 -0.38 12.63 14.06
N MET A 13 0.65 12.57 13.20
CA MET A 13 0.60 11.85 11.93
C MET A 13 1.56 10.66 11.96
N CYS A 14 1.08 9.48 11.57
CA CYS A 14 1.91 8.32 11.32
C CYS A 14 1.71 7.86 9.88
N ARG A 15 2.81 7.54 9.19
CA ARG A 15 2.82 7.00 7.83
C ARG A 15 3.65 5.72 7.80
N ARG A 16 3.07 4.66 7.24
CA ARG A 16 3.74 3.38 6.98
C ARG A 16 3.73 3.09 5.49
N ILE A 17 4.87 2.64 4.97
CA ILE A 17 5.02 2.17 3.60
C ILE A 17 5.62 0.77 3.66
N VAL A 18 5.00 -0.19 3.00
CA VAL A 18 5.50 -1.56 2.85
C VAL A 18 5.54 -1.87 1.36
N GLU A 19 6.66 -2.46 0.91
CA GLU A 19 6.81 -2.90 -0.46
C GLU A 19 7.41 -4.31 -0.46
N ARG A 20 6.87 -5.18 -1.32
CA ARG A 20 7.45 -6.49 -1.62
C ARG A 20 7.50 -6.67 -3.13
N LYS A 21 8.69 -6.98 -3.64
CA LYS A 21 8.93 -7.33 -5.04
C LYS A 21 9.36 -8.79 -5.13
N THR A 22 8.87 -9.50 -6.13
CA THR A 22 9.29 -10.87 -6.43
C THR A 22 9.53 -10.97 -7.93
N GLU A 23 10.73 -11.40 -8.27
CA GLU A 23 11.19 -11.56 -9.64
C GLU A 23 11.75 -12.97 -9.77
N ASP A 24 11.11 -13.74 -10.64
CA ASP A 24 11.51 -15.09 -10.95
C ASP A 24 11.95 -15.14 -12.41
N LYS A 25 13.12 -15.73 -12.64
CA LYS A 25 13.76 -15.82 -13.95
C LYS A 25 14.20 -17.25 -14.20
N TRP A 26 13.57 -17.88 -15.18
CA TRP A 26 13.91 -19.22 -15.62
C TRP A 26 14.61 -19.14 -16.96
N LYS A 27 15.70 -19.88 -17.09
CA LYS A 27 16.43 -20.07 -18.33
C LYS A 27 16.53 -21.56 -18.59
N TRP A 28 16.14 -21.98 -19.78
CA TRP A 28 16.40 -23.32 -20.27
C TRP A 28 17.66 -23.25 -21.12
N LEU A 29 18.67 -24.04 -20.76
CA LEU A 29 19.94 -24.10 -21.46
C LEU A 29 20.08 -25.48 -22.11
N ASP A 30 20.76 -25.56 -23.25
CA ASP A 30 21.23 -26.83 -23.79
C ASP A 30 22.44 -27.37 -23.03
N GLU A 31 22.93 -28.54 -23.43
CA GLU A 31 24.09 -29.20 -22.82
C GLU A 31 25.40 -28.42 -23.01
N GLN A 32 25.45 -27.54 -24.01
CA GLN A 32 26.58 -26.65 -24.30
C GLN A 32 26.45 -25.29 -23.58
N GLY A 33 25.39 -25.10 -22.79
CA GLY A 33 25.10 -23.87 -22.05
C GLY A 33 24.49 -22.75 -22.89
N GLN A 34 24.05 -23.01 -24.12
CA GLN A 34 23.34 -22.03 -24.95
C GLN A 34 21.89 -21.88 -24.50
N LEU A 35 21.36 -20.66 -24.61
CA LEU A 35 19.98 -20.35 -24.24
C LEU A 35 19.00 -20.94 -25.24
N LEU A 36 18.10 -21.80 -24.77
CA LEU A 36 16.99 -22.33 -25.54
C LEU A 36 15.73 -21.49 -25.36
N ASP A 37 15.44 -21.10 -24.12
CA ASP A 37 14.25 -20.32 -23.78
C ASP A 37 14.46 -19.52 -22.49
N GLU A 38 13.67 -18.47 -22.31
CA GLU A 38 13.65 -17.64 -21.10
C GLU A 38 12.22 -17.28 -20.72
N LYS A 39 11.93 -17.40 -19.42
CA LYS A 39 10.71 -16.88 -18.82
C LYS A 39 11.08 -15.93 -17.70
N ASN A 40 10.47 -14.76 -17.71
CA ASN A 40 10.56 -13.80 -16.61
C ASN A 40 9.15 -13.59 -16.04
N GLN A 41 9.01 -13.66 -14.73
CA GLN A 41 7.77 -13.34 -14.03
C GLN A 41 8.08 -12.31 -12.95
N ARG A 42 7.36 -11.20 -12.98
CA ARG A 42 7.52 -10.12 -12.01
C ARG A 42 6.20 -9.87 -11.33
N THR A 43 6.21 -9.87 -10.01
CA THR A 43 5.09 -9.42 -9.20
C THR A 43 5.58 -8.37 -8.21
N TRP A 44 4.70 -7.48 -7.82
CA TRP A 44 4.97 -6.54 -6.75
C TRP A 44 3.71 -6.27 -5.96
N LYS A 45 3.87 -6.05 -4.66
CA LYS A 45 2.81 -5.62 -3.75
C LYS A 45 3.28 -4.40 -2.99
N GLY A 46 2.39 -3.44 -2.80
CA GLY A 46 2.65 -2.22 -2.05
C GLY A 46 1.49 -1.91 -1.12
N GLU A 47 1.81 -1.44 0.08
CA GLU A 47 0.87 -0.93 1.05
C GLU A 47 1.33 0.44 1.52
N LEU A 48 0.39 1.38 1.56
CA LEU A 48 0.56 2.71 2.13
C LEU A 48 -0.54 2.91 3.16
N ASP A 49 -0.17 3.30 4.37
CA ASP A 49 -1.10 3.68 5.43
C ASP A 49 -0.70 5.03 6.00
N THR A 50 -1.68 5.92 6.16
CA THR A 50 -1.49 7.23 6.79
C THR A 50 -2.63 7.49 7.77
N VAL A 51 -2.30 7.73 9.03
CA VAL A 51 -3.27 8.11 10.07
C VAL A 51 -2.92 9.49 10.59
N LEU A 52 -3.90 10.37 10.59
CA LEU A 52 -3.88 11.68 11.21
C LEU A 52 -4.82 11.65 12.42
N ARG A 53 -4.33 11.98 13.61
CA ARG A 53 -5.11 12.14 14.83
C ARG A 53 -5.29 13.63 15.09
N ASP A 54 -6.54 14.10 15.09
CA ASP A 54 -6.89 15.50 15.33
C ASP A 54 -7.33 15.74 16.79
N GLY A 55 -7.60 14.68 17.56
CA GLY A 55 -7.94 14.76 18.99
C GLY A 55 -8.42 13.42 19.59
N PRO A 56 -8.90 13.42 20.84
CA PRO A 56 -9.49 12.25 21.48
C PRO A 56 -10.68 11.73 20.66
N GLY A 57 -10.57 10.51 20.14
CA GLY A 57 -11.63 9.86 19.36
C GLY A 57 -11.84 10.38 17.94
N GLU A 58 -11.01 11.33 17.47
CA GLU A 58 -11.06 11.86 16.11
C GLU A 58 -9.81 11.50 15.31
N ALA A 59 -10.01 10.95 14.12
CA ALA A 59 -8.92 10.57 13.24
C ALA A 59 -9.34 10.53 11.78
N LYS A 60 -8.37 10.73 10.89
CA LYS A 60 -8.50 10.42 9.46
C LYS A 60 -7.49 9.35 9.11
N HIS A 61 -7.91 8.30 8.43
CA HIS A 61 -7.04 7.23 7.94
C HIS A 61 -7.22 7.08 6.43
N TRP A 62 -6.10 7.04 5.72
CA TRP A 62 -6.06 6.69 4.32
C TRP A 62 -5.14 5.50 4.15
N SER A 63 -5.59 4.48 3.43
CA SER A 63 -4.75 3.37 3.02
C SER A 63 -4.92 3.05 1.55
N ARG A 64 -3.83 2.56 0.95
CA ARG A 64 -3.81 2.01 -0.41
C ARG A 64 -3.07 0.68 -0.37
N THR A 65 -3.70 -0.35 -0.91
CA THR A 65 -3.05 -1.61 -1.26
C THR A 65 -3.01 -1.72 -2.77
N VAL A 66 -1.86 -2.11 -3.31
CA VAL A 66 -1.63 -2.28 -4.74
C VAL A 66 -0.91 -3.60 -4.99
N GLU A 67 -1.27 -4.30 -6.04
CA GLU A 67 -0.54 -5.47 -6.51
C GLU A 67 -0.46 -5.52 -8.04
N CYS A 68 0.65 -6.04 -8.55
CA CYS A 68 0.78 -6.44 -9.94
C CYS A 68 0.91 -7.95 -10.01
N LEU A 69 0.00 -8.54 -10.78
CA LEU A 69 -0.13 -9.97 -10.97
C LEU A 69 0.93 -10.49 -11.95
N PRO A 70 1.19 -11.80 -11.96
CA PRO A 70 2.03 -12.44 -12.97
C PRO A 70 1.61 -12.17 -14.41
N SER A 71 0.32 -11.90 -14.66
CA SER A 71 -0.22 -11.53 -15.97
C SER A 71 0.20 -10.13 -16.44
N GLY A 72 0.72 -9.31 -15.53
CA GLY A 72 0.99 -7.89 -15.76
C GLY A 72 -0.16 -6.96 -15.33
N ASP A 73 -1.34 -7.51 -15.01
CA ASP A 73 -2.47 -6.71 -14.55
C ASP A 73 -2.19 -6.07 -13.19
N ALA A 74 -2.67 -4.84 -13.01
CA ALA A 74 -2.56 -4.11 -11.74
C ALA A 74 -3.92 -4.05 -11.03
N ARG A 75 -3.92 -4.36 -9.74
CA ARG A 75 -5.07 -4.22 -8.84
C ARG A 75 -4.75 -3.23 -7.74
N PHE A 76 -5.77 -2.50 -7.31
CA PHE A 76 -5.67 -1.58 -6.19
C PHE A 76 -6.94 -1.57 -5.35
N GLN A 77 -6.76 -1.18 -4.10
CA GLN A 77 -7.83 -0.82 -3.19
C GLN A 77 -7.40 0.38 -2.36
N ASP A 78 -8.18 1.44 -2.44
CA ASP A 78 -8.08 2.61 -1.59
C ASP A 78 -9.16 2.58 -0.53
N VAL A 79 -8.79 2.87 0.71
CA VAL A 79 -9.71 3.01 1.83
C VAL A 79 -9.48 4.36 2.49
N SER A 80 -10.56 5.11 2.69
CA SER A 80 -10.57 6.35 3.46
C SER A 80 -11.54 6.20 4.62
N ARG A 81 -11.07 6.47 5.85
CA ARG A 81 -11.89 6.46 7.06
C ARG A 81 -11.82 7.78 7.79
N GLN A 82 -12.98 8.28 8.20
CA GLN A 82 -13.11 9.36 9.15
C GLN A 82 -13.72 8.82 10.43
N TYR A 83 -12.95 8.91 11.51
CA TYR A 83 -13.36 8.50 12.85
C TYR A 83 -13.89 9.71 13.61
N SER A 84 -15.02 9.50 14.26
CA SER A 84 -15.60 10.39 15.26
C SER A 84 -15.91 9.56 16.50
N ASN A 85 -16.23 10.21 17.62
CA ASN A 85 -16.48 9.52 18.89
C ASN A 85 -17.54 8.41 18.83
N ASN A 86 -18.52 8.54 17.93
CA ASN A 86 -19.70 7.67 17.91
C ASN A 86 -19.81 6.81 16.64
N TYR A 87 -19.05 7.11 15.58
CA TYR A 87 -19.17 6.42 14.30
C TYR A 87 -17.90 6.54 13.46
N VAL A 88 -17.81 5.69 12.44
CA VAL A 88 -16.77 5.73 11.41
C VAL A 88 -17.46 5.79 10.05
N VAL A 89 -17.05 6.76 9.22
CA VAL A 89 -17.43 6.79 7.80
C VAL A 89 -16.29 6.19 7.00
N GLU A 90 -16.58 5.16 6.22
CA GLU A 90 -15.62 4.47 5.36
C GLU A 90 -16.02 4.59 3.88
N SER A 91 -15.04 4.89 3.03
CA SER A 91 -15.16 4.86 1.58
C SER A 91 -14.09 3.94 0.99
N ILE A 92 -14.50 3.08 0.06
CA ILE A 92 -13.62 2.09 -0.59
C ILE A 92 -13.72 2.25 -2.11
N VAL A 93 -12.57 2.37 -2.77
CA VAL A 93 -12.44 2.39 -4.23
C VAL A 93 -11.50 1.27 -4.66
N ARG A 94 -11.87 0.47 -5.66
CA ARG A 94 -11.11 -0.73 -6.05
C ARG A 94 -11.27 -1.07 -7.53
N ASN A 95 -10.26 -1.72 -8.12
CA ASN A 95 -10.35 -2.40 -9.42
C ASN A 95 -9.96 -3.89 -9.28
N TYR A 96 -10.72 -4.79 -9.90
CA TYR A 96 -10.48 -6.24 -9.86
C TYR A 96 -10.48 -6.86 -11.24
#